data_AF-A0A959T1X9-F1
#
_entry.id   AF-A0A959T1X9-F1
#
_cell.length_a   1.000
_cell.length_b   1.000
_cell.length_c   1.000
_cell.angle_alpha   90.00
_cell.angle_beta   90.00
_cell.angle_gamma   90.00
#
_symmetry.space_group_name_H-M   'P 1'
#
loop_
_entity.id
_entity.type
_entity.pdbx_description
1 polymer ?
#
loop_
_entity_poly.entity_id
_entity_poly.type
_entity_poly.pdbx_seq_one_letter_code
_entity_poly.pdbx_strand_id
1 'polypeptide(L)'
;AQTGVNTNIIPLGDKESLMGNTGTGGLGSTGAVYYNPAAMTQLEGTSFSLSGSAYMRYEFAGEPAAVLDGNELNYTGTGYQTVPTSVIMMRRAGEWHLGFSVLVPSQFAFEGVNTWDLTIAGRGLAIRLEQSYEESLFLAGLSAAR
;
A
#
# COMPACT_ATOMS: atom_id res chain seq x y z
N ALA A 1 0.46 8.69 -15.74
CA ALA A 1 1.22 9.12 -14.55
C ALA A 1 0.47 8.59 -13.34
N GLN A 2 1.06 7.63 -12.64
CA GLN A 2 0.45 6.99 -11.47
C GLN A 2 0.31 8.06 -10.39
N THR A 3 -0.93 8.32 -9.99
CA THR A 3 -1.25 9.24 -8.90
C THR A 3 -0.48 8.79 -7.66
N GLY A 4 0.41 9.64 -7.15
CA GLY A 4 1.16 9.37 -5.93
C GLY A 4 0.21 8.92 -4.85
N VAL A 5 0.46 7.74 -4.30
CA VAL A 5 -0.37 7.16 -3.24
C VAL A 5 -0.42 8.16 -2.09
N ASN A 6 -1.59 8.71 -1.82
CA ASN A 6 -1.75 9.62 -0.69
C ASN A 6 -1.79 8.78 0.58
N THR A 7 -0.63 8.66 1.22
CA THR A 7 -0.45 7.91 2.47
C THR A 7 -1.31 8.44 3.62
N ASN A 8 -1.85 9.67 3.55
CA ASN A 8 -2.80 10.19 4.54
C ASN A 8 -4.21 9.59 4.41
N ILE A 9 -4.56 9.00 3.27
CA ILE A 9 -5.86 8.32 3.08
C ILE A 9 -5.78 6.87 3.57
N ILE A 10 -4.58 6.34 3.68
CA ILE A 10 -4.34 4.96 4.06
C ILE A 10 -4.40 4.85 5.60
N PRO A 11 -5.41 4.15 6.14
CA PRO A 11 -5.48 3.88 7.56
C PRO A 11 -4.33 2.96 7.98
N LEU A 12 -3.48 3.44 8.88
CA LEU A 12 -2.33 2.72 9.40
C LEU A 12 -2.46 2.58 10.93
N GLY A 13 -2.13 1.41 11.49
CA GLY A 13 -2.26 1.14 12.92
C GLY A 13 -3.68 0.71 13.35
N ASP A 14 -3.76 -0.11 14.39
CA ASP A 14 -4.98 -0.86 14.73
C ASP A 14 -6.16 0.05 15.13
N LYS A 15 -5.89 1.07 15.96
CA LYS A 15 -6.91 1.98 16.49
C LYS A 15 -7.22 3.11 15.50
N GLU A 16 -6.20 3.69 14.90
CA GLU A 16 -6.34 4.78 13.95
C GLU A 16 -7.10 4.33 12.70
N SER A 17 -6.86 3.10 12.25
CA SER A 17 -7.58 2.53 11.11
C SER A 17 -9.08 2.41 11.36
N LEU A 18 -9.47 2.00 12.57
CA LEU A 18 -10.87 1.91 12.98
C LEU A 18 -11.52 3.27 13.24
N MET A 19 -10.71 4.30 13.50
CA MET A 19 -11.17 5.65 13.81
C MET A 19 -11.09 6.60 12.61
N GLY A 20 -11.08 6.08 11.38
CA GLY A 20 -11.06 6.89 10.17
C GLY A 20 -9.76 7.67 9.97
N ASN A 21 -8.62 7.08 10.37
CA ASN A 21 -7.29 7.65 10.27
C ASN A 21 -6.99 8.88 11.15
N THR A 22 -7.65 9.00 12.29
CA THR A 22 -7.56 10.16 13.20
C THR A 22 -6.31 10.18 14.10
N GLY A 23 -5.22 9.54 13.68
CA GLY A 23 -4.04 9.36 14.54
C GLY A 23 -3.29 10.62 14.94
N THR A 24 -3.49 11.75 14.26
CA THR A 24 -2.90 13.04 14.65
C THR A 24 -3.55 13.63 15.91
N GLY A 25 -4.85 13.37 16.14
CA GLY A 25 -5.60 13.81 17.31
C GLY A 25 -6.00 12.69 18.29
N GLY A 26 -5.74 11.43 17.93
CA GLY A 26 -6.04 10.27 18.75
C GLY A 26 -5.13 10.16 19.96
N LEU A 27 -5.72 10.03 21.16
CA LEU A 27 -4.97 9.82 22.40
C LEU A 27 -4.88 8.33 22.74
N GLY A 28 -3.79 7.94 23.42
CA GLY A 28 -3.64 6.58 23.94
C GLY A 28 -3.58 5.52 22.84
N SER A 29 -2.72 5.73 21.84
CA SER A 29 -2.44 4.74 20.79
C SER A 29 -0.95 4.68 20.48
N THR A 30 -0.45 3.49 20.18
CA THR A 30 0.91 3.28 19.65
C THR A 30 1.13 4.00 18.33
N GLY A 31 0.07 4.30 17.55
CA GLY A 31 0.14 5.11 16.34
C GLY A 31 0.72 6.52 16.54
N ALA A 32 0.75 7.04 17.77
CA ALA A 32 1.43 8.29 18.12
C ALA A 32 2.90 8.34 17.69
N VAL A 33 3.58 7.18 17.64
CA VAL A 33 5.00 7.08 17.23
C VAL A 33 5.25 7.64 15.82
N TYR A 34 4.26 7.62 14.92
CA TYR A 34 4.42 8.17 13.57
C TYR A 34 3.44 9.31 13.24
N TYR A 35 2.24 9.35 13.83
CA TYR A 35 1.30 10.43 13.57
C TYR A 35 1.56 11.69 14.39
N ASN A 36 1.89 11.53 15.66
CA ASN A 36 2.04 12.65 16.59
C ASN A 36 2.93 12.25 17.79
N PRO A 37 4.26 12.36 17.64
CA PRO A 37 5.20 11.96 18.69
C PRO A 37 4.96 12.65 20.04
N ALA A 38 4.42 13.87 20.07
CA ALA A 38 4.11 14.56 21.32
C ALA A 38 3.05 13.84 22.16
N ALA A 39 2.12 13.13 21.52
CA ALA A 39 1.09 12.33 22.19
C ALA A 39 1.66 11.05 22.86
N MET A 40 2.92 10.69 22.58
CA MET A 40 3.58 9.55 23.26
C MET A 40 3.74 9.77 24.77
N THR A 41 3.75 11.01 25.23
CA THR A 41 3.82 11.37 26.67
C THR A 41 2.60 10.91 27.47
N GLN A 42 1.50 10.58 26.78
CA GLN A 42 0.27 10.08 27.39
C GLN A 42 0.21 8.55 27.42
N LEU A 43 1.22 7.87 26.86
CA LEU A 43 1.32 6.41 26.87
C LEU A 43 2.10 5.96 28.10
N GLU A 44 1.52 5.06 28.89
CA GLU A 44 2.18 4.51 30.07
C GLU A 44 2.99 3.25 29.72
N GLY A 45 4.24 3.20 30.21
CA GLY A 45 5.06 1.99 30.16
C GLY A 45 5.75 1.70 28.81
N THR A 46 5.83 0.42 28.47
CA THR A 46 6.39 -0.08 27.19
C THR A 46 5.25 -0.73 26.42
N SER A 47 5.08 -0.38 25.16
CA SER A 47 4.01 -0.91 24.31
C SER A 47 4.55 -1.41 22.98
N PHE A 48 3.92 -2.45 22.46
CA PHE A 48 4.22 -3.06 21.18
C PHE A 48 2.92 -3.29 20.43
N SER A 49 2.87 -2.91 19.16
CA SER A 49 1.72 -3.09 18.27
C SER A 49 2.21 -3.64 16.93
N LEU A 50 1.50 -4.63 16.43
CA LEU A 50 1.75 -5.29 15.17
C LEU A 50 0.41 -5.41 14.45
N SER A 51 0.25 -4.69 13.34
CA SER A 51 -0.92 -4.79 12.47
C SER A 51 -0.55 -5.58 11.22
N GLY A 52 -1.24 -6.69 10.98
CA GLY A 52 -0.99 -7.60 9.85
C GLY A 52 -1.92 -7.33 8.65
N SER A 53 -1.46 -7.69 7.46
CA SER A 53 -2.14 -7.40 6.18
C SER A 53 -3.08 -8.51 5.71
N ALA A 54 -4.18 -8.12 5.07
CA ALA A 54 -4.93 -8.94 4.12
C ALA A 54 -4.46 -8.62 2.68
N TYR A 55 -4.53 -9.60 1.78
CA TYR A 55 -4.24 -9.42 0.36
C TYR A 55 -5.55 -9.36 -0.42
N MET A 56 -5.75 -8.32 -1.23
CA MET A 56 -6.81 -8.29 -2.22
C MET A 56 -6.24 -8.67 -3.58
N ARG A 57 -6.74 -9.77 -4.14
CA ARG A 57 -6.55 -10.11 -5.55
C ARG A 57 -7.64 -9.43 -6.36
N TYR A 58 -7.27 -8.72 -7.40
CA TYR A 58 -8.22 -8.14 -8.35
C TYR A 58 -7.87 -8.59 -9.77
N GLU A 59 -8.89 -8.64 -10.61
CA GLU A 59 -8.79 -8.96 -12.02
C GLU A 59 -9.37 -7.78 -12.80
N PHE A 60 -8.70 -7.39 -13.88
CA PHE A 60 -9.17 -6.33 -14.76
C PHE A 60 -9.13 -6.81 -16.20
N ALA A 61 -10.21 -6.50 -16.91
CA ALA A 61 -10.38 -6.83 -18.32
C ALA A 61 -10.76 -5.57 -19.09
N GLY A 62 -10.10 -5.35 -20.23
CA GLY A 62 -10.42 -4.34 -21.22
C GLY A 62 -10.84 -5.03 -22.51
N GLU A 63 -12.14 -5.01 -22.80
CA GLU A 63 -12.74 -5.68 -23.96
C GLU A 63 -13.54 -4.65 -24.78
N PRO A 64 -12.95 -3.99 -25.80
CA PRO A 64 -11.54 -4.04 -26.22
C PRO A 64 -10.66 -2.99 -25.51
N ALA A 65 -9.41 -3.34 -25.22
CA ALA A 65 -8.41 -2.39 -24.71
C ALA A 65 -7.85 -1.50 -25.83
N ALA A 66 -7.82 -2.01 -27.07
CA ALA A 66 -7.51 -1.25 -28.28
C ALA A 66 -8.15 -1.91 -29.51
N VAL A 67 -8.31 -1.16 -30.60
CA VAL A 67 -8.75 -1.68 -31.89
C VAL A 67 -7.70 -1.33 -32.93
N LEU A 68 -7.20 -2.33 -33.67
CA LEU A 68 -6.21 -2.14 -34.73
C LEU A 68 -6.65 -2.88 -36.00
N ASP A 69 -6.86 -2.12 -37.07
CA ASP A 69 -7.29 -2.66 -38.39
C ASP A 69 -8.52 -3.58 -38.29
N GLY A 70 -9.50 -3.21 -37.46
CA GLY A 70 -10.71 -3.99 -37.22
C GLY A 70 -10.55 -5.20 -36.28
N ASN A 71 -9.35 -5.49 -35.79
CA ASN A 71 -9.12 -6.50 -34.77
C ASN A 71 -9.27 -5.88 -33.38
N GLU A 72 -10.03 -6.53 -32.51
CA GLU A 72 -10.18 -6.16 -31.11
C GLU A 72 -9.03 -6.76 -30.29
N LEU A 73 -8.27 -5.89 -29.63
CA LEU A 73 -7.20 -6.28 -28.71
C LEU A 73 -7.77 -6.28 -27.30
N ASN A 74 -8.26 -7.43 -26.87
CA ASN A 74 -8.71 -7.63 -25.50
C ASN A 74 -7.51 -7.77 -24.58
N TYR A 75 -7.58 -7.15 -23.41
CA TYR A 75 -6.52 -7.22 -22.41
C TYR A 75 -7.10 -7.75 -21.11
N THR A 76 -6.52 -8.81 -20.57
CA THR A 76 -6.78 -9.25 -19.20
C THR A 76 -5.51 -9.17 -18.36
N GLY A 77 -5.67 -8.79 -17.10
CA GLY A 77 -4.59 -8.71 -16.13
C GLY A 77 -5.08 -9.07 -14.74
N THR A 78 -4.17 -9.61 -13.94
CA THR A 78 -4.42 -9.91 -12.53
C THR A 78 -3.44 -9.15 -11.68
N GLY A 79 -3.90 -8.61 -10.56
CA GLY A 79 -3.05 -7.92 -9.62
C GLY A 79 -3.35 -8.29 -8.18
N TYR A 80 -2.36 -8.01 -7.35
CA TYR A 80 -2.40 -8.15 -5.91
C TYR A 80 -2.13 -6.78 -5.29
N GLN A 81 -2.97 -6.40 -4.36
CA GLN A 81 -2.76 -5.23 -3.53
C GLN A 81 -2.82 -5.66 -2.07
N THR A 82 -1.78 -5.31 -1.29
CA THR A 82 -1.80 -5.52 0.16
C THR A 82 -2.59 -4.43 0.86
N VAL A 83 -3.28 -4.82 1.93
CA VAL A 83 -3.73 -3.90 2.97
C VAL A 83 -2.49 -3.46 3.77
N PRO A 84 -2.41 -2.20 4.24
CA PRO A 84 -1.24 -1.66 4.92
C PRO A 84 -0.80 -2.45 6.17
N THR A 85 0.50 -2.65 6.35
CA THR A 85 1.10 -3.28 7.54
C THR A 85 1.79 -2.24 8.42
N SER A 86 1.79 -2.43 9.74
CA SER A 86 2.60 -1.62 10.65
C SER A 86 3.19 -2.45 11.79
N VAL A 87 4.44 -2.16 12.13
CA VAL A 87 5.12 -2.64 13.32
C VAL A 87 5.55 -1.42 14.12
N ILE A 88 5.07 -1.30 15.35
CA ILE A 88 5.33 -0.15 16.20
C ILE A 88 5.79 -0.63 17.58
N MET A 89 6.90 -0.06 18.05
CA MET A 89 7.43 -0.28 19.39
C MET A 89 7.59 1.06 20.09
N MET A 90 7.20 1.12 21.35
CA MET A 90 7.44 2.26 22.23
C MET A 90 8.02 1.78 23.56
N ARG A 91 9.03 2.50 24.05
CA ARG A 91 9.65 2.24 25.34
C ARG A 91 9.85 3.54 26.10
N ARG A 92 9.46 3.54 27.37
CA ARG A 92 9.80 4.60 28.32
C ARG A 92 11.18 4.37 28.94
N ALA A 93 12.00 5.42 28.97
CA ALA A 93 13.31 5.47 29.62
C ALA A 93 13.40 6.73 30.49
N GLY A 94 13.03 6.62 31.76
CA GLY A 94 12.92 7.77 32.67
C GLY A 94 11.74 8.67 32.31
N GLU A 95 12.02 9.94 32.01
CA GLU A 95 11.04 10.91 31.49
C GLU A 95 10.84 10.81 29.97
N TRP A 96 11.75 10.13 29.27
CA TRP A 96 11.69 10.02 27.82
C TRP A 96 10.81 8.87 27.36
N HIS A 97 10.05 9.11 26.30
CA HIS A 97 9.30 8.12 25.54
C HIS A 97 9.99 7.97 24.19
N LEU A 98 10.49 6.77 23.88
CA LEU A 98 11.19 6.46 22.64
C LEU A 98 10.32 5.54 21.80
N GLY A 99 10.22 5.81 20.51
CA GLY A 99 9.37 5.08 19.58
C GLY A 99 10.11 4.69 18.31
N PHE A 100 9.79 3.51 17.81
CA PHE A 100 10.23 3.00 16.52
C PHE A 100 9.03 2.50 15.74
N SER A 101 8.96 2.82 14.45
CA SER A 101 7.91 2.35 13.56
C SER A 101 8.47 1.86 12.24
N VAL A 102 7.90 0.78 11.73
CA VAL A 102 8.05 0.31 10.35
C VAL A 102 6.66 0.20 9.76
N LEU A 103 6.41 0.92 8.68
CA LEU A 103 5.13 1.00 8.01
C LEU A 103 5.30 0.53 6.58
N VAL A 104 4.40 -0.34 6.13
CA VAL A 104 4.28 -0.78 4.74
C VAL A 104 2.91 -0.30 4.24
N PRO A 105 2.80 0.98 3.84
CA PRO A 105 1.52 1.57 3.43
C PRO A 105 0.93 0.94 2.17
N SER A 106 1.76 0.52 1.22
CA SER A 106 1.29 -0.12 -0.01
C SER A 106 2.35 -1.04 -0.60
N GLN A 107 1.92 -2.26 -0.95
CA GLN A 107 2.59 -3.09 -1.93
C GLN A 107 1.58 -3.43 -3.02
N PHE A 108 1.95 -3.15 -4.25
CA PHE A 108 1.13 -3.31 -5.43
C PHE A 108 1.92 -4.10 -6.45
N ALA A 109 1.36 -5.19 -6.93
CA ALA A 109 1.95 -5.99 -7.99
C ALA A 109 0.87 -6.34 -9.01
N PHE A 110 1.17 -6.20 -10.30
CA PHE A 110 0.31 -6.74 -11.34
C PHE A 110 1.11 -7.45 -12.42
N GLU A 111 0.48 -8.49 -12.95
CA GLU A 111 0.99 -9.29 -14.05
C GLU A 111 -0.11 -9.49 -15.08
N GLY A 112 0.26 -9.34 -16.35
CA GLY A 112 -0.63 -9.55 -17.49
C GLY A 112 0.16 -10.09 -18.67
N VAL A 113 -0.30 -11.23 -19.22
CA VAL A 113 0.24 -11.79 -20.46
C VAL A 113 -0.90 -11.88 -21.45
N ASN A 114 -0.81 -11.11 -22.52
CA ASN A 114 -1.80 -11.10 -23.59
C ASN A 114 -1.13 -11.41 -24.92
N THR A 115 -1.79 -12.24 -25.73
CA THR A 115 -1.32 -12.58 -27.07
C THR A 115 -2.45 -12.29 -28.05
N TRP A 116 -2.14 -11.57 -29.12
CA TRP A 116 -3.07 -11.22 -30.19
C TRP A 116 -2.54 -11.72 -31.52
N ASP A 117 -3.39 -12.45 -32.23
CA ASP A 117 -3.16 -12.82 -33.62
C ASP A 117 -3.92 -11.85 -34.52
N LEU A 118 -3.18 -10.94 -35.16
CA LEU A 118 -3.73 -9.87 -35.98
C LEU A 118 -3.57 -10.19 -37.46
N THR A 119 -4.56 -9.83 -38.25
CA THR A 119 -4.42 -9.80 -39.72
C THR A 119 -4.36 -8.35 -40.16
N ILE A 120 -3.19 -7.90 -40.62
CA ILE A 120 -2.97 -6.52 -41.10
C ILE A 120 -2.52 -6.59 -42.56
N ALA A 121 -3.25 -5.91 -43.44
CA ALA A 121 -2.95 -5.88 -44.89
C ALA A 121 -2.74 -7.28 -45.52
N GLY A 122 -3.50 -8.29 -45.07
CA GLY A 122 -3.42 -9.67 -45.57
C GLY A 122 -2.22 -10.49 -45.07
N ARG A 123 -1.46 -9.99 -44.09
CA ARG A 123 -0.38 -10.72 -43.40
C ARG A 123 -0.76 -10.99 -41.95
N GLY A 124 -0.48 -12.21 -41.48
CA GLY A 124 -0.65 -12.58 -40.06
C GLY A 124 0.50 -12.02 -39.22
N LEU A 125 0.17 -11.41 -38.09
CA LEU A 125 1.10 -10.87 -37.11
C LEU A 125 0.67 -11.31 -35.71
N ALA A 126 1.53 -12.08 -35.04
CA ALA A 126 1.33 -12.42 -33.63
C ALA A 126 2.04 -11.39 -32.74
N ILE A 127 1.31 -10.74 -31.84
CA ILE A 127 1.85 -9.81 -30.84
C ILE A 127 1.66 -10.44 -29.46
N ARG A 128 2.74 -10.55 -28.69
CA ARG A 128 2.70 -10.91 -27.27
C ARG A 128 3.12 -9.72 -26.43
N LEU A 129 2.26 -9.30 -25.52
CA LEU A 129 2.54 -8.28 -24.53
C LEU A 129 2.60 -8.93 -23.15
N GLU A 130 3.78 -8.83 -22.53
CA GLU A 130 3.99 -9.18 -21.14
C GLU A 130 4.18 -7.90 -20.34
N GLN A 131 3.37 -7.73 -19.31
CA GLN A 131 3.51 -6.65 -18.35
C GLN A 131 3.66 -7.27 -16.96
N SER A 132 4.74 -6.91 -16.29
CA SER A 132 4.95 -7.15 -14.86
C SER A 132 5.36 -5.83 -14.26
N TYR A 133 4.72 -5.48 -13.16
CA TYR A 133 5.00 -4.25 -12.45
C TYR A 133 4.82 -4.49 -10.96
N GLU A 134 5.79 -4.07 -10.18
CA GLU A 134 5.76 -4.11 -8.73
C GLU A 134 6.16 -2.73 -8.19
N GLU A 135 5.40 -2.27 -7.21
CA GLU A 135 5.69 -1.06 -6.45
C GLU A 135 5.50 -1.34 -4.96
N SER A 136 6.48 -0.94 -4.17
CA SER A 136 6.47 -1.11 -2.73
C SER A 136 6.91 0.18 -2.06
N LEU A 137 6.13 0.66 -1.11
CA LEU A 137 6.48 1.80 -0.27
C LEU A 137 6.76 1.30 1.15
N PHE A 138 7.94 1.63 1.65
CA PHE A 138 8.37 1.33 3.00
C PHE A 138 8.74 2.63 3.71
N LEU A 139 8.23 2.80 4.93
CA LEU A 139 8.57 3.93 5.79
C LEU A 139 9.08 3.39 7.12
N ALA A 140 10.20 3.92 7.59
CA ALA A 140 10.72 3.64 8.92
C ALA A 140 10.98 4.95 9.65
N GLY A 141 10.65 4.97 10.94
CA GLY A 141 10.71 6.18 11.75
C GLY A 141 11.22 5.92 13.15
N LEU A 142 11.94 6.90 13.68
CA LEU A 142 12.30 7.00 15.09
C LEU A 142 11.67 8.28 15.64
N SER A 143 11.08 8.18 16.82
CA SER A 143 10.40 9.28 17.48
C SER A 143 10.78 9.32 18.95
N ALA A 144 10.85 10.53 19.52
CA ALA A 144 11.14 10.73 20.92
C ALA A 144 10.32 11.90 21.48
N ALA A 145 9.84 11.77 22.71
CA ALA A 145 9.12 12.81 23.43
C ALA A 145 9.46 12.78 24.93
N ARG A 146 9.30 13.92 25.61
CA ARG A 146 9.56 14.11 27.03
C ARG A 146 8.39 14.84 27.67
#